data_AF-A0A482Z6J4-F1
#
_entry.id   AF-A0A482Z6J4-F1
#
_cell.length_a   1.000
_cell.length_b   1.000
_cell.length_c   1.000
_cell.angle_alpha   90.00
_cell.angle_beta   90.00
_cell.angle_gamma   90.00
#
_symmetry.space_group_name_H-M   'P 1'
#
loop_
_entity.id
_entity.type
_entity.pdbx_description
1 polymer ?
#
loop_
_entity_poly.entity_id
_entity_poly.type
_entity_poly.pdbx_seq_one_letter_code
_entity_poly.pdbx_strand_id
1 'polypeptide(L)'
;PPAFVDDIDRLRSFFSTMLPSLDKRDLEELAQSTSSMYKLISSKKTFLIARDAWKDHVQEREEMQLDRGGEAIILAGAMHILSHKVDMSLYPMFNANAHPAYQYFNADKSVALVTGQSIQNNRTTDRGNDNAAPEYALWLKGKDKSMKNASLFVGQKTPMEKLFGDKISLLPKSLSDLEPPTKYESHIVIRDSYDKAAATVSREQVDKLHKKHNKEDVVVIEKMQNGKLVVTQGDIQNVKGEYKVHIIGHGYKDKYGTEILAGKDGKLMAQGIRGLEKSIRDNPYAKLASVLLLNCCGAASSTWGANLVKDFKKALNNESVKIKSRNHIDSEHQEKTVLNEESSQDNKDPVDTKPQQQPSTSKYDSRLIIQMSNDETANSMQQKITKRQNERHDPEKVVVVKVNENNELDFVQGNTKNLTGKLKTQVIGHGARTNNVNTLEGRQGFEIAELIKTLVPKEAMLTKLSLVSCNSGDCMAGITNMVTDVKELFNKSLIVKGYQGTVNANDNGKVIMVANGKPGMAPSDIDSLKQKADELDQQLEKLTDKMEEIITAQSQAL
;
A
#
# COMPACT_ATOMS: atom_id res chain seq x y z
N PRO A 1 30.85 -48.85 3.01
CA PRO A 1 30.58 -47.53 2.38
C PRO A 1 31.74 -47.13 1.47
N PRO A 2 31.52 -46.65 0.22
CA PRO A 2 32.60 -45.99 -0.50
C PRO A 2 33.01 -44.76 0.32
N ALA A 3 34.31 -44.55 0.49
CA ALA A 3 34.82 -43.40 1.22
C ALA A 3 34.30 -42.10 0.56
N PHE A 4 33.78 -41.17 1.37
CA PHE A 4 33.40 -39.84 0.88
C PHE A 4 34.66 -39.16 0.35
N VAL A 5 34.71 -38.91 -0.96
CA VAL A 5 35.84 -38.25 -1.62
C VAL A 5 35.52 -36.78 -1.73
N ASP A 6 36.10 -35.95 -0.86
CA ASP A 6 35.92 -34.49 -0.84
C ASP A 6 36.88 -33.75 -1.79
N ASP A 7 37.69 -34.49 -2.55
CA ASP A 7 38.58 -34.00 -3.59
C ASP A 7 37.78 -33.48 -4.80
N ILE A 8 37.91 -32.18 -5.08
CA ILE A 8 37.15 -31.48 -6.11
C ILE A 8 37.48 -32.01 -7.52
N ASP A 9 38.74 -32.38 -7.79
CA ASP A 9 39.16 -32.84 -9.12
C ASP A 9 38.57 -34.23 -9.42
N ARG A 10 38.55 -35.12 -8.42
CA ARG A 10 37.86 -36.42 -8.52
C ARG A 10 36.35 -36.26 -8.68
N LEU A 11 35.72 -35.35 -7.93
CA LEU A 11 34.29 -35.08 -8.05
C LEU A 11 33.94 -34.52 -9.43
N ARG A 12 34.75 -33.58 -9.94
CA ARG A 12 34.57 -33.01 -11.29
C ARG A 12 34.63 -34.10 -12.36
N SER A 13 35.64 -34.98 -12.30
CA SER A 13 35.80 -36.10 -13.23
C SER A 13 34.65 -37.12 -13.14
N PHE A 14 34.16 -37.38 -11.92
CA PHE A 14 33.00 -38.23 -11.70
C PHE A 14 31.73 -37.63 -12.32
N PHE A 15 31.44 -36.36 -12.05
CA PHE A 15 30.25 -35.69 -12.58
C PHE A 15 30.29 -35.49 -14.09
N SER A 16 31.45 -35.20 -14.67
CA SER A 16 31.58 -35.10 -16.14
C SER A 16 31.26 -36.43 -16.83
N THR A 17 31.51 -37.56 -16.16
CA THR A 17 31.22 -38.90 -16.67
C THR A 17 29.73 -39.24 -16.52
N MET A 18 29.14 -38.92 -15.37
CA MET A 18 27.75 -39.26 -15.05
C MET A 18 26.72 -38.30 -15.68
N LEU A 19 27.10 -37.04 -15.87
CA LEU A 19 26.25 -35.95 -16.34
C LEU A 19 26.94 -35.19 -17.48
N PRO A 20 27.16 -35.84 -18.64
CA PRO A 20 27.94 -35.28 -19.75
C PRO A 20 27.30 -34.05 -20.40
N SER A 21 26.02 -33.78 -20.11
CA SER A 21 25.26 -32.64 -20.64
C SER A 21 25.45 -31.34 -19.84
N LEU A 22 26.08 -31.38 -18.66
CA LEU A 22 26.34 -30.17 -17.87
C LEU A 22 27.49 -29.38 -18.45
N ASP A 23 27.37 -28.05 -18.44
CA ASP A 23 28.46 -27.19 -18.87
C ASP A 23 29.59 -27.14 -17.83
N LYS A 24 30.74 -26.59 -18.23
CA LYS A 24 31.94 -26.55 -17.38
C LYS A 24 31.75 -25.74 -16.09
N ARG A 25 30.90 -24.70 -16.10
CA ARG A 25 30.64 -23.86 -14.94
C ARG A 25 29.77 -24.61 -13.94
N ASP A 26 28.70 -25.23 -14.42
CA ASP A 26 27.78 -25.99 -13.58
C ASP A 26 28.45 -27.23 -12.97
N LEU A 27 29.34 -27.90 -13.72
CA LEU A 27 30.16 -29.01 -13.21
C LEU A 27 31.08 -28.58 -12.06
N GLU A 28 31.69 -27.40 -12.17
CA GLU A 28 32.58 -26.86 -11.14
C GLU A 28 31.80 -26.49 -9.87
N GLU A 29 30.64 -25.83 -10.02
CA GLU A 29 29.76 -25.48 -8.91
C GLU A 29 29.24 -26.74 -8.19
N LEU A 30 28.86 -27.77 -8.94
CA LEU A 30 28.41 -29.05 -8.39
C LEU A 30 29.54 -29.78 -7.64
N ALA A 31 30.76 -29.79 -8.16
CA ALA A 31 31.92 -30.39 -7.49
C ALA A 31 32.26 -29.67 -6.17
N GLN A 32 32.26 -28.33 -6.18
CA GLN A 32 32.51 -27.51 -4.99
C GLN A 32 31.43 -27.67 -3.92
N SER A 33 30.16 -27.70 -4.33
CA SER A 33 29.01 -27.93 -3.46
C SER A 33 29.08 -29.32 -2.81
N THR A 34 29.37 -30.35 -3.60
CA THR A 34 29.52 -31.73 -3.11
C THR A 34 30.70 -31.89 -2.15
N SER A 35 31.86 -31.30 -2.46
CA SER A 35 33.03 -31.29 -1.55
C SER A 35 32.70 -30.62 -0.22
N SER A 36 32.03 -29.47 -0.26
CA SER A 36 31.59 -28.74 0.94
C SER A 36 30.62 -29.57 1.78
N MET A 37 29.69 -30.27 1.13
CA MET A 37 28.77 -31.18 1.79
C MET A 37 29.50 -32.35 2.45
N TYR A 38 30.47 -32.98 1.78
CA TYR A 38 31.26 -34.08 2.34
C TYR A 38 32.15 -33.64 3.51
N LYS A 39 32.73 -32.43 3.45
CA LYS A 39 33.44 -31.81 4.58
C LYS A 39 32.52 -31.54 5.76
N LEU A 40 31.30 -31.07 5.49
CA LEU A 40 30.30 -30.88 6.54
C LEU A 40 29.90 -32.21 7.19
N ILE A 41 29.59 -33.22 6.36
CA ILE A 41 29.20 -34.58 6.80
C ILE A 41 30.30 -35.20 7.67
N SER A 42 31.57 -35.04 7.30
CA SER A 42 32.71 -35.58 8.06
C SER A 42 33.01 -34.81 9.36
N SER A 43 32.69 -33.51 9.43
CA SER A 43 32.94 -32.66 10.60
C SER A 43 31.89 -32.76 11.73
N LYS A 44 30.73 -33.36 11.46
CA LYS A 44 29.60 -33.48 12.40
C LYS A 44 29.14 -34.93 12.48
N LYS A 45 28.47 -35.31 13.58
CA LYS A 45 27.72 -36.58 13.64
C LYS A 45 26.58 -36.48 12.63
N THR A 46 26.83 -37.02 11.44
CA THR A 46 25.91 -36.92 10.30
C THR A 46 25.43 -38.31 9.92
N PHE A 47 24.12 -38.52 9.97
CA PHE A 47 23.49 -39.77 9.59
C PHE A 47 22.86 -39.61 8.20
N LEU A 48 23.16 -40.55 7.31
CA LEU A 48 22.59 -40.60 5.95
C LEU A 48 21.44 -41.59 5.98
N ILE A 49 20.23 -41.12 5.74
CA ILE A 49 19.02 -41.95 5.80
C ILE A 49 18.35 -41.88 4.44
N ALA A 50 17.77 -43.02 4.01
CA ALA A 50 17.01 -43.13 2.77
C ALA A 50 17.83 -42.87 1.48
N ARG A 51 18.89 -43.64 1.26
CA ARG A 51 19.46 -43.81 -0.10
C ARG A 51 18.46 -44.56 -0.99
N ASP A 52 18.45 -44.25 -2.28
CA ASP A 52 17.44 -44.54 -3.34
C ASP A 52 16.92 -46.00 -3.52
N ALA A 53 17.19 -46.92 -2.61
CA ALA A 53 16.67 -48.29 -2.62
C ALA A 53 16.48 -48.80 -1.17
N TRP A 54 15.66 -48.08 -0.39
CA TRP A 54 15.43 -48.35 1.03
C TRP A 54 14.84 -49.75 1.24
N LYS A 55 15.71 -50.71 1.56
CA LYS A 55 15.39 -52.09 1.93
C LYS A 55 15.68 -52.33 3.41
N ASP A 56 14.86 -51.71 4.28
CA ASP A 56 14.66 -52.08 5.69
C ASP A 56 15.89 -52.01 6.64
N HIS A 57 15.82 -52.07 7.99
CA HIS A 57 14.79 -52.34 9.00
C HIS A 57 15.24 -51.63 10.30
N VAL A 58 14.30 -51.10 11.11
CA VAL A 58 14.36 -50.88 12.58
C VAL A 58 15.58 -50.15 13.18
N GLN A 59 16.82 -50.59 12.93
CA GLN A 59 18.07 -50.01 13.40
C GLN A 59 18.26 -48.54 13.01
N GLU A 60 17.99 -48.17 11.75
CA GLU A 60 18.03 -46.75 11.36
C GLU A 60 16.95 -45.92 12.10
N ARG A 61 15.80 -46.52 12.44
CA ARG A 61 14.75 -45.86 13.25
C ARG A 61 15.17 -45.72 14.72
N GLU A 62 15.82 -46.72 15.29
CA GLU A 62 16.43 -46.64 16.62
C GLU A 62 17.53 -45.57 16.66
N GLU A 63 18.33 -45.45 15.60
CA GLU A 63 19.33 -44.38 15.45
C GLU A 63 18.68 -42.99 15.27
N MET A 64 17.50 -42.90 14.62
CA MET A 64 16.69 -41.68 14.49
C MET A 64 16.02 -41.24 15.80
N GLN A 65 15.74 -42.16 16.73
CA GLN A 65 15.03 -41.85 17.98
C GLN A 65 15.86 -41.04 19.00
N LEU A 66 17.13 -40.71 18.72
CA LEU A 66 17.95 -39.71 19.44
C LEU A 66 17.96 -39.78 20.98
N ASP A 67 17.59 -40.92 21.59
CA ASP A 67 17.55 -41.09 23.05
C ASP A 67 18.92 -41.00 23.72
N ARG A 68 20.01 -40.95 22.94
CA ARG A 68 21.39 -40.83 23.45
C ARG A 68 21.90 -39.40 23.64
N GLY A 69 21.10 -38.37 23.36
CA GLY A 69 21.44 -36.97 23.63
C GLY A 69 22.55 -36.41 22.71
N GLY A 70 22.22 -35.36 21.96
CA GLY A 70 23.16 -34.61 21.13
C GLY A 70 22.51 -34.02 19.89
N GLU A 71 23.10 -32.95 19.34
CA GLU A 71 22.71 -32.39 18.05
C GLU A 71 23.25 -33.30 16.92
N ALA A 72 22.38 -33.75 16.02
CA ALA A 72 22.73 -34.57 14.87
C ALA A 72 22.22 -33.93 13.58
N ILE A 73 22.99 -34.07 12.50
CA ILE A 73 22.56 -33.67 11.15
C ILE A 73 22.09 -34.94 10.44
N ILE A 74 20.88 -34.92 9.90
CA ILE A 74 20.32 -36.06 9.16
C ILE A 74 20.08 -35.62 7.73
N LEU A 75 20.69 -36.33 6.78
CA LEU A 75 20.40 -36.14 5.36
C LEU A 75 19.29 -37.12 4.97
N ALA A 76 18.13 -36.58 4.62
CA ALA A 76 16.98 -37.31 4.12
C ALA A 76 16.48 -36.68 2.82
N GLY A 77 16.01 -37.49 1.88
CA GLY A 77 15.40 -36.99 0.64
C GLY A 77 14.10 -36.22 0.91
N ALA A 78 13.82 -35.22 0.08
CA ALA A 78 12.66 -34.34 0.27
C ALA A 78 11.31 -35.09 0.34
N MET A 79 11.13 -36.15 -0.45
CA MET A 79 9.90 -36.96 -0.42
C MET A 79 9.67 -37.64 0.95
N HIS A 80 10.76 -37.94 1.68
CA HIS A 80 10.68 -38.51 3.02
C HIS A 80 10.29 -37.49 4.10
N ILE A 81 10.38 -36.20 3.79
CA ILE A 81 10.01 -35.07 4.66
C ILE A 81 8.61 -34.55 4.29
N LEU A 82 8.32 -34.48 3.00
CA LEU A 82 7.13 -33.82 2.49
C LEU A 82 5.89 -34.72 2.49
N SER A 83 6.04 -36.03 2.38
CA SER A 83 4.90 -36.95 2.16
C SER A 83 4.70 -37.85 3.37
N HIS A 84 3.48 -37.97 3.88
CA HIS A 84 3.18 -38.96 4.93
C HIS A 84 2.95 -40.35 4.37
N LYS A 85 2.43 -40.45 3.15
CA LYS A 85 2.21 -41.70 2.44
C LYS A 85 2.58 -41.49 0.98
N VAL A 86 3.27 -42.45 0.39
CA VAL A 86 3.51 -42.48 -1.05
C VAL A 86 2.62 -43.57 -1.63
N ASP A 87 1.99 -43.29 -2.77
CA ASP A 87 1.30 -44.34 -3.52
C ASP A 87 2.34 -45.33 -4.03
N MET A 88 2.42 -46.49 -3.37
CA MET A 88 3.35 -47.56 -3.73
C MET A 88 3.09 -48.14 -5.12
N SER A 89 1.91 -47.88 -5.71
CA SER A 89 1.63 -48.31 -7.08
C SER A 89 2.52 -47.60 -8.11
N LEU A 90 2.96 -46.37 -7.80
CA LEU A 90 3.86 -45.58 -8.65
C LEU A 90 5.33 -45.98 -8.48
N TYR A 91 5.67 -46.63 -7.36
CA TYR A 91 7.04 -46.88 -6.94
C TYR A 91 7.19 -48.28 -6.28
N PRO A 92 6.91 -49.38 -7.00
CA PRO A 92 6.85 -50.73 -6.44
C PRO A 92 8.19 -51.30 -5.95
N MET A 93 9.30 -50.61 -6.23
CA MET A 93 10.64 -50.98 -5.77
C MET A 93 10.96 -50.49 -4.35
N PHE A 94 10.11 -49.62 -3.78
CA PHE A 94 10.34 -48.99 -2.48
C PHE A 94 9.58 -49.70 -1.37
N ASN A 95 10.18 -49.80 -0.18
CA ASN A 95 9.54 -50.38 1.00
C ASN A 95 8.39 -49.45 1.49
N ALA A 96 7.27 -50.03 1.95
CA ALA A 96 6.15 -49.26 2.50
C ALA A 96 6.53 -48.37 3.69
N ASN A 97 7.54 -48.80 4.46
CA ASN A 97 8.08 -48.08 5.60
C ASN A 97 9.17 -47.07 5.23
N ALA A 98 9.50 -46.96 3.94
CA ALA A 98 10.46 -45.98 3.44
C ALA A 98 9.92 -44.55 3.51
N HIS A 99 8.70 -44.31 3.97
CA HIS A 99 8.16 -42.98 4.24
C HIS A 99 7.30 -43.09 5.49
N PRO A 100 7.16 -42.05 6.34
CA PRO A 100 7.82 -40.74 6.36
C PRO A 100 8.94 -40.63 7.42
N ALA A 101 10.20 -40.46 6.99
CA ALA A 101 11.34 -40.43 7.92
C ALA A 101 11.23 -39.33 8.99
N TYR A 102 10.65 -38.18 8.65
CA TYR A 102 10.60 -37.04 9.55
C TYR A 102 9.72 -37.25 10.80
N GLN A 103 8.73 -38.15 10.75
CA GLN A 103 7.89 -38.48 11.90
C GLN A 103 8.63 -39.26 12.99
N TYR A 104 9.76 -39.87 12.62
CA TYR A 104 10.61 -40.64 13.53
C TYR A 104 11.75 -39.81 14.11
N PHE A 105 11.91 -38.56 13.67
CA PHE A 105 12.74 -37.60 14.39
C PHE A 105 12.08 -37.26 15.71
N ASN A 106 12.88 -36.93 16.73
CA ASN A 106 12.35 -36.40 17.98
C ASN A 106 11.57 -35.11 17.66
N ALA A 107 10.25 -35.24 17.65
CA ALA A 107 9.37 -34.28 16.98
C ALA A 107 9.37 -32.92 17.67
N ASP A 108 9.69 -32.89 18.96
CA ASP A 108 9.86 -31.69 19.77
C ASP A 108 11.20 -30.97 19.55
N LYS A 109 12.15 -31.59 18.85
CA LYS A 109 13.54 -31.10 18.72
C LYS A 109 14.00 -30.91 17.29
N SER A 110 13.24 -31.36 16.31
CA SER A 110 13.74 -31.54 14.94
C SER A 110 13.07 -30.58 13.97
N VAL A 111 13.88 -30.00 13.09
CA VAL A 111 13.43 -29.20 11.95
C VAL A 111 14.13 -29.72 10.70
N ALA A 112 13.36 -29.93 9.65
CA ALA A 112 13.82 -30.39 8.36
C ALA A 112 14.02 -29.21 7.40
N LEU A 113 15.06 -29.31 6.57
CA LEU A 113 15.34 -28.35 5.50
C LEU A 113 15.04 -29.00 4.15
N VAL A 114 14.21 -28.33 3.36
CA VAL A 114 13.83 -28.79 2.02
C VAL A 114 14.14 -27.70 1.01
N THR A 115 14.80 -28.06 -0.09
CA THR A 115 15.11 -27.07 -1.14
C THR A 115 13.84 -26.61 -1.87
N GLY A 116 13.81 -25.36 -2.33
CA GLY A 116 12.68 -24.85 -3.11
C GLY A 116 12.40 -25.68 -4.37
N GLN A 117 13.44 -26.18 -5.05
CA GLN A 117 13.28 -27.05 -6.22
C GLN A 117 12.56 -28.35 -5.87
N SER A 118 12.92 -28.98 -4.75
CA SER A 118 12.24 -30.19 -4.28
C SER A 118 10.77 -29.93 -3.96
N ILE A 119 10.42 -28.76 -3.43
CA ILE A 119 9.02 -28.37 -3.20
C ILE A 119 8.26 -28.25 -4.53
N GLN A 120 8.86 -27.62 -5.56
CA GLN A 120 8.23 -27.49 -6.87
C GLN A 120 8.00 -28.85 -7.53
N ASN A 121 8.99 -29.74 -7.47
CA ASN A 121 8.90 -31.09 -8.04
C ASN A 121 7.80 -31.94 -7.39
N ASN A 122 7.46 -31.67 -6.12
CA ASN A 122 6.47 -32.42 -5.35
C ASN A 122 5.21 -31.58 -5.05
N ARG A 123 4.97 -30.51 -5.83
CA ARG A 123 3.90 -29.54 -5.52
C ARG A 123 2.50 -30.15 -5.57
N THR A 124 2.30 -31.19 -6.37
CA THR A 124 1.03 -31.91 -6.51
C THR A 124 0.88 -33.03 -5.47
N THR A 125 1.87 -33.23 -4.61
CA THR A 125 1.83 -34.29 -3.61
C THR A 125 0.93 -33.88 -2.46
N ASP A 126 -0.12 -34.67 -2.24
CA ASP A 126 -0.88 -34.62 -1.01
C ASP A 126 -0.03 -35.19 0.11
N ARG A 127 0.12 -34.41 1.19
CA ARG A 127 0.92 -34.85 2.32
C ARG A 127 0.18 -35.94 3.09
N GLY A 128 -1.16 -35.99 3.09
CA GLY A 128 -1.92 -37.20 3.41
C GLY A 128 -1.80 -37.76 4.85
N ASN A 129 -2.10 -36.97 5.88
CA ASN A 129 -2.34 -37.51 7.23
C ASN A 129 -3.29 -36.63 8.06
N ASP A 130 -4.52 -37.09 8.22
CA ASP A 130 -5.54 -36.38 9.01
C ASP A 130 -5.31 -36.41 10.52
N ASN A 131 -4.44 -37.31 11.00
CA ASN A 131 -4.19 -37.56 12.42
C ASN A 131 -2.82 -37.07 12.91
N ALA A 132 -1.98 -36.50 12.03
CA ALA A 132 -0.69 -35.96 12.44
C ALA A 132 -0.84 -34.61 13.17
N ALA A 133 0.05 -34.37 14.13
CA ALA A 133 0.17 -33.05 14.75
C ALA A 133 0.43 -31.99 13.66
N PRO A 134 -0.20 -30.80 13.75
CA PRO A 134 0.04 -29.73 12.79
C PRO A 134 1.51 -29.34 12.69
N GLU A 135 2.02 -29.30 11.48
CA GLU A 135 3.38 -28.86 11.19
C GLU A 135 3.41 -27.41 10.75
N TYR A 136 4.56 -26.80 10.93
CA TYR A 136 4.80 -25.40 10.65
C TYR A 136 5.97 -25.28 9.70
N ALA A 137 5.94 -24.22 8.90
CA ALA A 137 6.95 -23.96 7.90
C ALA A 137 7.35 -22.48 7.85
N LEU A 138 8.57 -22.25 7.35
CA LEU A 138 9.10 -20.94 7.07
C LEU A 138 10.01 -21.02 5.83
N TRP A 139 9.76 -20.15 4.85
CA TRP A 139 10.71 -19.94 3.75
C TRP A 139 11.90 -19.13 4.24
N LEU A 140 13.10 -19.67 4.07
CA LEU A 140 14.36 -18.97 4.32
C LEU A 140 15.06 -18.64 3.01
N LYS A 141 15.58 -17.42 2.96
CA LYS A 141 16.40 -16.91 1.86
C LYS A 141 17.64 -17.78 1.65
N GLY A 142 18.04 -17.93 0.39
CA GLY A 142 19.30 -18.55 0.01
C GLY A 142 20.51 -17.76 0.53
N LYS A 143 21.71 -18.32 0.36
CA LYS A 143 22.99 -17.69 0.78
C LYS A 143 23.23 -16.33 0.11
N ASP A 144 22.75 -16.19 -1.11
CA ASP A 144 22.70 -14.94 -1.90
C ASP A 144 21.68 -13.92 -1.36
N LYS A 145 21.02 -14.24 -0.24
CA LYS A 145 19.91 -13.50 0.37
C LYS A 145 18.66 -13.47 -0.52
N SER A 146 18.60 -14.31 -1.57
CA SER A 146 17.51 -14.37 -2.53
C SER A 146 16.40 -15.33 -2.15
N MET A 147 15.21 -15.06 -2.67
CA MET A 147 14.10 -16.02 -2.62
C MET A 147 14.11 -17.00 -3.81
N LYS A 148 14.98 -16.77 -4.81
CA LYS A 148 15.16 -17.66 -5.97
C LYS A 148 15.70 -19.03 -5.53
N ASN A 149 16.66 -19.02 -4.60
CA ASN A 149 17.26 -20.21 -4.01
C ASN A 149 16.74 -20.47 -2.59
N ALA A 150 15.49 -20.08 -2.33
CA ALA A 150 14.90 -20.27 -1.01
C ALA A 150 14.79 -21.74 -0.64
N SER A 151 14.90 -22.01 0.65
CA SER A 151 14.67 -23.32 1.22
C SER A 151 13.55 -23.24 2.25
N LEU A 152 12.72 -24.28 2.31
CA LEU A 152 11.63 -24.40 3.26
C LEU A 152 12.11 -25.15 4.49
N PHE A 153 12.02 -24.50 5.64
CA PHE A 153 12.15 -25.18 6.93
C PHE A 153 10.78 -25.69 7.33
N VAL A 154 10.71 -26.95 7.77
CA VAL A 154 9.49 -27.64 8.19
C VAL A 154 9.71 -28.34 9.52
N GLY A 155 8.78 -28.25 10.45
CA GLY A 155 8.84 -28.99 11.70
C GLY A 155 7.62 -28.76 12.59
N GLN A 156 7.64 -29.31 13.79
CA GLN A 156 6.58 -29.06 14.77
C GLN A 156 6.69 -27.66 15.38
N LYS A 157 5.61 -27.20 16.00
CA LYS A 157 5.47 -25.83 16.53
C LYS A 157 6.62 -25.43 17.46
N THR A 158 6.84 -26.18 18.53
CA THR A 158 7.82 -25.86 19.59
C THR A 158 9.25 -25.65 19.06
N PRO A 159 9.86 -26.58 18.29
CA PRO A 159 11.21 -26.36 17.76
C PRO A 159 11.26 -25.22 16.72
N MET A 160 10.21 -25.08 15.91
CA MET A 160 10.11 -23.99 14.92
C MET A 160 10.02 -22.61 15.58
N GLU A 161 9.19 -22.45 16.63
CA GLU A 161 9.07 -21.21 17.41
C GLU A 161 10.38 -20.88 18.15
N LYS A 162 11.08 -21.88 18.69
CA LYS A 162 12.37 -21.69 19.36
C LYS A 162 13.44 -21.12 18.41
N LEU A 163 13.45 -21.57 17.15
CA LEU A 163 14.44 -21.13 16.15
C LEU A 163 14.04 -19.84 15.44
N PHE A 164 12.76 -19.64 15.15
CA PHE A 164 12.29 -18.60 14.24
C PHE A 164 11.28 -17.62 14.85
N GLY A 165 10.82 -17.86 16.07
CA GLY A 165 9.82 -17.05 16.75
C GLY A 165 8.43 -17.16 16.13
N ASP A 166 7.71 -16.05 16.12
CA ASP A 166 6.34 -15.89 15.62
C ASP A 166 6.22 -15.84 14.08
N LYS A 167 7.33 -16.02 13.36
CA LYS A 167 7.39 -15.89 11.89
C LYS A 167 6.93 -17.14 11.14
N ILE A 168 6.64 -18.22 11.84
CA ILE A 168 6.29 -19.51 11.25
C ILE A 168 4.81 -19.55 10.86
N SER A 169 4.48 -20.30 9.82
CA SER A 169 3.09 -20.50 9.36
C SER A 169 2.72 -21.96 9.38
N LEU A 170 1.43 -22.27 9.56
CA LEU A 170 0.92 -23.63 9.41
C LEU A 170 1.25 -24.16 8.00
N LEU A 171 1.86 -25.35 7.93
CA LEU A 171 2.16 -26.01 6.67
C LEU A 171 0.87 -26.68 6.15
N PRO A 172 0.41 -26.38 4.92
CA PRO A 172 -0.84 -26.92 4.41
C PRO A 172 -0.73 -28.42 4.12
N LYS A 173 -1.89 -29.09 4.13
CA LYS A 173 -2.01 -30.53 3.82
C LYS A 173 -1.63 -30.83 2.36
N SER A 174 -1.99 -29.94 1.43
CA SER A 174 -1.55 -30.02 0.04
C SER A 174 -0.43 -29.02 -0.20
N LEU A 175 0.67 -29.47 -0.80
CA LEU A 175 1.76 -28.57 -1.21
C LEU A 175 1.36 -27.63 -2.36
N SER A 176 0.25 -27.92 -3.05
CA SER A 176 -0.29 -26.99 -4.05
C SER A 176 -0.84 -25.73 -3.40
N ASP A 177 -1.30 -25.83 -2.15
CA ASP A 177 -1.80 -24.71 -1.34
C ASP A 177 -0.67 -23.98 -0.60
N LEU A 178 0.55 -24.54 -0.60
CA LEU A 178 1.72 -23.84 -0.05
C LEU A 178 2.03 -22.64 -0.92
N GLU A 179 1.99 -21.45 -0.30
CA GLU A 179 2.42 -20.24 -0.99
C GLU A 179 3.92 -20.38 -1.34
N PRO A 180 4.30 -20.17 -2.61
CA PRO A 180 5.70 -20.22 -3.00
C PRO A 180 6.50 -19.16 -2.23
N PRO A 181 7.84 -19.31 -2.12
CA PRO A 181 8.69 -18.47 -1.28
C PRO A 181 8.44 -16.98 -1.51
N THR A 182 8.09 -16.63 -2.74
CA THR A 182 7.41 -15.39 -3.07
C THR A 182 6.26 -15.68 -4.02
N LYS A 183 5.01 -15.38 -3.61
CA LYS A 183 3.81 -15.43 -4.48
C LYS A 183 3.97 -14.66 -5.80
N TYR A 184 4.87 -13.68 -5.80
CA TYR A 184 5.32 -12.95 -6.99
C TYR A 184 6.84 -12.85 -6.93
N GLU A 185 7.54 -13.41 -7.91
CA GLU A 185 9.01 -13.40 -8.00
C GLU A 185 9.58 -12.02 -8.28
N SER A 186 8.80 -11.15 -8.92
CA SER A 186 9.19 -9.76 -9.19
C SER A 186 8.07 -8.78 -8.87
N HIS A 187 8.47 -7.58 -8.48
CA HIS A 187 7.58 -6.47 -8.18
C HIS A 187 7.97 -5.25 -8.98
N ILE A 188 7.00 -4.64 -9.63
CA ILE A 188 7.19 -3.37 -10.34
C ILE A 188 6.38 -2.32 -9.59
N VAL A 189 7.04 -1.29 -9.07
CA VAL A 189 6.40 -0.15 -8.42
C VAL A 189 6.42 1.02 -9.39
N ILE A 190 5.25 1.46 -9.82
CA ILE A 190 5.06 2.58 -10.73
C ILE A 190 4.54 3.76 -9.92
N ARG A 191 5.35 4.81 -9.78
CA ARG A 191 4.91 6.08 -9.20
C ARG A 191 4.40 6.99 -10.32
N ASP A 192 3.09 7.00 -10.53
CA ASP A 192 2.49 7.68 -11.69
C ASP A 192 2.07 9.14 -11.38
N SER A 193 2.20 9.57 -10.11
CA SER A 193 2.05 10.96 -9.65
C SER A 193 3.37 11.47 -9.03
N TYR A 194 3.74 12.73 -9.28
CA TYR A 194 5.09 13.27 -8.97
C TYR A 194 5.15 14.13 -7.71
N ASP A 195 4.09 14.16 -6.93
CA ASP A 195 4.02 14.90 -5.68
C ASP A 195 4.64 14.13 -4.51
N LYS A 196 4.83 14.85 -3.41
CA LYS A 196 5.44 14.34 -2.18
C LYS A 196 4.65 13.17 -1.56
N ALA A 197 3.32 13.14 -1.68
CA ALA A 197 2.52 12.06 -1.10
C ALA A 197 2.73 10.76 -1.88
N ALA A 198 2.64 10.80 -3.20
CA ALA A 198 2.94 9.65 -4.06
C ALA A 198 4.40 9.17 -3.90
N ALA A 199 5.35 10.10 -3.70
CA ALA A 199 6.74 9.77 -3.42
C ALA A 199 6.91 9.06 -2.06
N THR A 200 6.22 9.51 -1.01
CA THR A 200 6.23 8.86 0.31
C THR A 200 5.61 7.47 0.24
N VAL A 201 4.42 7.32 -0.36
CA VAL A 201 3.76 6.02 -0.52
C VAL A 201 4.60 5.05 -1.35
N SER A 202 5.24 5.56 -2.42
CA SER A 202 6.19 4.77 -3.22
C SER A 202 7.37 4.29 -2.39
N ARG A 203 8.01 5.19 -1.61
CA ARG A 203 9.12 4.83 -0.73
C ARG A 203 8.71 3.79 0.31
N GLU A 204 7.61 4.01 1.01
CA GLU A 204 7.11 3.07 2.03
C GLU A 204 6.75 1.71 1.43
N GLN A 205 6.16 1.69 0.23
CA GLN A 205 5.82 0.45 -0.45
C GLN A 205 7.09 -0.29 -0.90
N VAL A 206 8.08 0.42 -1.41
CA VAL A 206 9.39 -0.15 -1.77
C VAL A 206 10.09 -0.69 -0.52
N ASP A 207 10.09 0.03 0.60
CA ASP A 207 10.66 -0.43 1.87
C ASP A 207 9.93 -1.68 2.40
N LYS A 208 8.59 -1.72 2.31
CA LYS A 208 7.79 -2.91 2.65
C LYS A 208 8.15 -4.11 1.76
N LEU A 209 8.43 -3.89 0.47
CA LEU A 209 8.84 -4.94 -0.44
C LEU A 209 10.27 -5.40 -0.16
N HIS A 210 11.24 -4.50 0.06
CA HIS A 210 12.62 -4.86 0.38
C HIS A 210 12.77 -5.62 1.71
N LYS A 211 11.83 -5.46 2.65
CA LYS A 211 11.77 -6.29 3.86
C LYS A 211 11.49 -7.77 3.54
N LYS A 212 10.83 -8.07 2.42
CA LYS A 212 10.35 -9.42 2.05
C LYS A 212 11.02 -10.01 0.80
N HIS A 213 11.48 -9.16 -0.12
CA HIS A 213 12.01 -9.52 -1.44
C HIS A 213 13.41 -8.93 -1.62
N ASN A 214 14.16 -9.38 -2.63
CA ASN A 214 15.46 -8.78 -2.95
C ASN A 214 15.28 -7.43 -3.60
N LYS A 215 16.32 -6.60 -3.52
CA LYS A 215 16.38 -5.33 -4.25
C LYS A 215 16.34 -5.52 -5.76
N GLU A 216 16.97 -6.58 -6.27
CA GLU A 216 17.00 -6.91 -7.70
C GLU A 216 15.65 -7.41 -8.25
N ASP A 217 14.79 -7.93 -7.38
CA ASP A 217 13.45 -8.40 -7.71
C ASP A 217 12.39 -7.26 -7.62
N VAL A 218 12.81 -6.03 -7.26
CA VAL A 218 11.95 -4.85 -7.16
C VAL A 218 12.44 -3.77 -8.13
N VAL A 219 11.63 -3.50 -9.15
CA VAL A 219 11.86 -2.44 -10.14
C VAL A 219 10.99 -1.24 -9.81
N VAL A 220 11.58 -0.05 -9.79
CA VAL A 220 10.86 1.21 -9.54
C VAL A 220 10.88 2.06 -10.81
N ILE A 221 9.70 2.49 -11.23
CA ILE A 221 9.48 3.29 -12.43
C ILE A 221 8.80 4.59 -12.00
N GLU A 222 9.43 5.72 -12.31
CA GLU A 222 8.87 7.04 -11.96
C GLU A 222 8.09 7.68 -13.11
N LYS A 223 8.36 7.39 -14.38
CA LYS A 223 7.67 8.03 -15.51
C LYS A 223 7.66 7.19 -16.79
N MET A 224 6.66 7.43 -17.64
CA MET A 224 6.78 7.24 -19.10
C MET A 224 7.05 8.60 -19.75
N GLN A 225 8.29 8.90 -20.17
CA GLN A 225 8.62 10.10 -20.94
C GLN A 225 8.66 9.73 -22.41
N ASN A 226 7.85 10.35 -23.27
CA ASN A 226 7.87 10.13 -24.73
C ASN A 226 7.81 8.63 -25.13
N GLY A 227 7.03 7.83 -24.40
CA GLY A 227 6.92 6.38 -24.63
C GLY A 227 8.05 5.53 -24.05
N LYS A 228 9.06 6.12 -23.39
CA LYS A 228 10.18 5.42 -22.75
C LYS A 228 10.01 5.36 -21.23
N LEU A 229 10.25 4.18 -20.66
CA LEU A 229 10.21 3.95 -19.20
C LEU A 229 11.42 4.60 -18.53
N VAL A 230 11.17 5.44 -17.52
CA VAL A 230 12.21 5.98 -16.64
C VAL A 230 12.28 5.07 -15.41
N VAL A 231 13.20 4.11 -15.47
CA VAL A 231 13.53 3.20 -14.37
C VAL A 231 14.49 3.91 -13.43
N THR A 232 14.11 4.06 -12.16
CA THR A 232 14.93 4.73 -11.14
C THR A 232 15.60 3.75 -10.18
N GLN A 233 15.10 2.52 -10.12
CA GLN A 233 15.70 1.44 -9.34
C GLN A 233 15.46 0.09 -10.03
N GLY A 234 16.46 -0.79 -10.00
CA GLY A 234 16.39 -2.12 -10.60
C GLY A 234 16.57 -2.09 -12.12
N ASP A 235 16.42 -3.25 -12.75
CA ASP A 235 16.47 -3.41 -14.20
C ASP A 235 15.19 -4.14 -14.64
N ILE A 236 14.50 -3.56 -15.63
CA ILE A 236 13.27 -4.14 -16.18
C ILE A 236 13.52 -5.52 -16.83
N GLN A 237 14.76 -5.78 -17.31
CA GLN A 237 15.15 -7.07 -17.87
C GLN A 237 15.27 -8.18 -16.82
N ASN A 238 15.38 -7.81 -15.54
CA ASN A 238 15.48 -8.78 -14.44
C ASN A 238 14.12 -9.25 -13.92
N VAL A 239 13.01 -8.71 -14.44
CA VAL A 239 11.66 -9.16 -14.09
C VAL A 239 11.47 -10.59 -14.57
N LYS A 240 11.12 -11.51 -13.66
CA LYS A 240 10.99 -12.95 -13.92
C LYS A 240 9.77 -13.54 -13.21
N GLY A 241 9.37 -14.72 -13.66
CA GLY A 241 8.28 -15.49 -13.05
C GLY A 241 6.94 -14.76 -13.05
N GLU A 242 6.06 -15.14 -12.12
CA GLU A 242 4.85 -14.37 -11.87
C GLU A 242 5.19 -13.05 -11.17
N TYR A 243 4.82 -11.92 -11.78
CA TYR A 243 5.13 -10.61 -11.22
C TYR A 243 3.87 -9.81 -10.86
N LYS A 244 4.04 -8.89 -9.91
CA LYS A 244 3.00 -7.98 -9.45
C LYS A 244 3.38 -6.52 -9.67
N VAL A 245 2.47 -5.79 -10.30
CA VAL A 245 2.60 -4.34 -10.51
C VAL A 245 1.85 -3.59 -9.40
N HIS A 246 2.49 -2.59 -8.82
CA HIS A 246 1.90 -1.65 -7.87
C HIS A 246 1.86 -0.27 -8.54
N ILE A 247 0.67 0.22 -8.88
CA ILE A 247 0.50 1.54 -9.49
C ILE A 247 0.08 2.50 -8.38
N ILE A 248 0.89 3.52 -8.16
CA ILE A 248 0.72 4.50 -7.09
C ILE A 248 0.37 5.84 -7.71
N GLY A 249 -0.75 6.42 -7.27
CA GLY A 249 -1.17 7.73 -7.76
C GLY A 249 -2.33 8.32 -7.00
N HIS A 250 -2.74 9.51 -7.41
CA HIS A 250 -3.90 10.19 -6.86
C HIS A 250 -5.18 9.62 -7.43
N GLY A 251 -6.03 9.11 -6.55
CA GLY A 251 -7.32 8.56 -6.89
C GLY A 251 -8.45 9.58 -6.75
N TYR A 252 -9.22 9.81 -7.81
CA TYR A 252 -10.36 10.74 -7.80
C TYR A 252 -11.42 10.37 -8.84
N LYS A 253 -12.57 11.03 -8.81
CA LYS A 253 -13.56 10.98 -9.88
C LYS A 253 -13.41 12.22 -10.75
N ASP A 254 -13.39 12.06 -12.06
CA ASP A 254 -13.34 13.19 -12.99
C ASP A 254 -14.69 13.94 -13.05
N LYS A 255 -14.75 14.98 -13.89
CA LYS A 255 -15.97 15.79 -14.10
C LYS A 255 -17.18 15.00 -14.62
N TYR A 256 -16.99 13.79 -15.11
CA TYR A 256 -18.03 12.88 -15.59
C TYR A 256 -18.37 11.78 -14.56
N GLY A 257 -17.73 11.79 -13.39
CA GLY A 257 -17.92 10.78 -12.35
C GLY A 257 -17.11 9.50 -12.56
N THR A 258 -16.23 9.45 -13.57
CA THR A 258 -15.35 8.31 -13.86
C THR A 258 -14.23 8.25 -12.84
N GLU A 259 -14.04 7.09 -12.22
CA GLU A 259 -12.92 6.87 -11.30
C GLU A 259 -11.61 6.78 -12.07
N ILE A 260 -10.64 7.59 -11.67
CA ILE A 260 -9.31 7.67 -12.27
C ILE A 260 -8.22 7.66 -11.21
N LEU A 261 -7.05 7.12 -11.57
CA LEU A 261 -5.85 7.12 -10.73
C LEU A 261 -4.71 7.75 -11.55
N ALA A 262 -4.03 8.74 -10.96
CA ALA A 262 -2.99 9.54 -11.64
C ALA A 262 -3.46 10.13 -12.99
N GLY A 263 -4.73 10.55 -13.08
CA GLY A 263 -5.29 11.12 -14.30
C GLY A 263 -5.65 10.11 -15.39
N LYS A 264 -5.55 8.80 -15.10
CA LYS A 264 -5.84 7.73 -16.06
C LYS A 264 -7.09 6.98 -15.64
N ASP A 265 -7.92 6.64 -16.62
CA ASP A 265 -9.03 5.68 -16.45
C ASP A 265 -8.53 4.24 -16.63
N GLY A 266 -9.45 3.27 -16.49
CA GLY A 266 -9.11 1.85 -16.64
C GLY A 266 -8.59 1.47 -18.03
N LYS A 267 -9.02 2.19 -19.08
CA LYS A 267 -8.58 1.94 -20.47
C LYS A 267 -7.15 2.39 -20.69
N LEU A 268 -6.81 3.59 -20.23
CA LEU A 268 -5.45 4.12 -20.29
C LEU A 268 -4.48 3.30 -19.43
N MET A 269 -4.92 2.79 -18.28
CA MET A 269 -4.10 1.86 -17.47
C MET A 269 -3.82 0.55 -18.19
N ALA A 270 -4.84 -0.06 -18.81
CA ALA A 270 -4.66 -1.27 -19.60
C ALA A 270 -3.66 -1.08 -20.74
N GLN A 271 -3.71 0.08 -21.42
CA GLN A 271 -2.74 0.43 -22.44
C GLN A 271 -1.31 0.55 -21.88
N GLY A 272 -1.17 1.21 -20.72
CA GLY A 272 0.12 1.33 -20.02
C GLY A 272 0.71 -0.02 -19.63
N ILE A 273 -0.11 -0.93 -19.11
CA ILE A 273 0.32 -2.30 -18.77
C ILE A 273 0.74 -3.09 -20.01
N ARG A 274 0.01 -3.00 -21.12
CA ARG A 274 0.42 -3.65 -22.37
C ARG A 274 1.74 -3.08 -22.90
N GLY A 275 2.00 -1.79 -22.72
CA GLY A 275 3.27 -1.16 -23.04
C GLY A 275 4.42 -1.67 -22.16
N LEU A 276 4.16 -1.86 -20.86
CA LEU A 276 5.10 -2.46 -19.93
C LEU A 276 5.42 -3.91 -20.30
N GLU A 277 4.40 -4.73 -20.57
CA GLU A 277 4.57 -6.12 -21.00
C GLU A 277 5.39 -6.24 -22.30
N LYS A 278 5.24 -5.30 -23.24
CA LYS A 278 6.11 -5.22 -24.43
C LYS A 278 7.56 -4.95 -24.09
N SER A 279 7.84 -4.19 -23.03
CA SER A 279 9.20 -3.86 -22.60
C SER A 279 9.88 -5.02 -21.86
N ILE A 280 9.10 -5.99 -21.37
CA ILE A 280 9.56 -7.22 -20.69
C ILE A 280 9.63 -8.41 -21.67
N ARG A 281 9.21 -8.22 -22.93
CA ARG A 281 8.95 -9.28 -23.92
C ARG A 281 10.13 -10.23 -24.17
N ASP A 282 11.36 -9.77 -23.96
CA ASP A 282 12.56 -10.59 -24.17
C ASP A 282 12.78 -11.65 -23.05
N ASN A 283 11.93 -11.65 -22.01
CA ASN A 283 11.90 -12.69 -20.98
C ASN A 283 10.63 -13.56 -21.09
N PRO A 284 10.70 -14.75 -21.74
CA PRO A 284 9.54 -15.62 -21.97
C PRO A 284 8.97 -16.24 -20.68
N TYR A 285 9.67 -16.09 -19.55
CA TYR A 285 9.26 -16.63 -18.25
C TYR A 285 8.55 -15.61 -17.35
N ALA A 286 8.43 -14.35 -17.77
CA ALA A 286 7.75 -13.31 -17.01
C ALA A 286 6.25 -13.24 -17.35
N LYS A 287 5.40 -13.40 -16.34
CA LYS A 287 3.93 -13.38 -16.48
C LYS A 287 3.29 -12.41 -15.49
N LEU A 288 2.49 -11.48 -15.99
CA LEU A 288 1.71 -10.59 -15.13
C LEU A 288 0.64 -11.40 -14.38
N ALA A 289 0.70 -11.41 -13.05
CA ALA A 289 -0.25 -12.16 -12.23
C ALA A 289 -1.17 -11.25 -11.40
N SER A 290 -0.71 -10.05 -11.04
CA SER A 290 -1.54 -9.11 -10.27
C SER A 290 -1.18 -7.65 -10.50
N VAL A 291 -2.20 -6.79 -10.46
CA VAL A 291 -2.05 -5.35 -10.39
C VAL A 291 -2.73 -4.83 -9.12
N LEU A 292 -2.00 -4.04 -8.33
CA LEU A 292 -2.50 -3.34 -7.17
C LEU A 292 -2.51 -1.83 -7.45
N LEU A 293 -3.69 -1.23 -7.42
CA LEU A 293 -3.90 0.20 -7.50
C LEU A 293 -3.83 0.77 -6.08
N LEU A 294 -2.83 1.60 -5.80
CA LEU A 294 -2.62 2.26 -4.52
C LEU A 294 -2.98 3.73 -4.64
N ASN A 295 -4.05 4.10 -3.96
CA ASN A 295 -4.45 5.50 -3.82
C ASN A 295 -3.64 6.16 -2.70
N CYS A 296 -2.94 7.24 -3.01
CA CYS A 296 -2.25 8.06 -2.02
C CYS A 296 -3.15 9.15 -1.40
N CYS A 297 -4.40 9.30 -1.83
CA CYS A 297 -5.39 10.14 -1.16
C CYS A 297 -6.03 9.38 0.03
N GLY A 298 -5.87 9.91 1.24
CA GLY A 298 -6.35 9.32 2.50
C GLY A 298 -7.87 9.34 2.73
N ALA A 299 -8.69 9.26 1.67
CA ALA A 299 -10.13 9.15 1.85
C ALA A 299 -10.47 7.79 2.48
N ALA A 300 -11.03 7.80 3.69
CA ALA A 300 -11.55 6.63 4.40
C ALA A 300 -12.85 6.05 3.76
N SER A 301 -12.92 6.00 2.44
CA SER A 301 -13.94 5.23 1.73
C SER A 301 -13.34 3.87 1.38
N SER A 302 -13.83 2.83 2.02
CA SER A 302 -13.54 1.42 1.72
C SER A 302 -13.98 0.97 0.32
N THR A 303 -14.55 1.88 -0.50
CA THR A 303 -15.16 1.60 -1.80
C THR A 303 -14.50 2.34 -2.97
N TRP A 304 -13.44 3.12 -2.75
CA TRP A 304 -12.75 3.83 -3.83
C TRP A 304 -12.02 2.87 -4.80
N GLY A 305 -12.24 3.08 -6.10
CA GLY A 305 -11.55 2.36 -7.17
C GLY A 305 -12.26 1.09 -7.65
N ALA A 306 -13.44 0.75 -7.12
CA ALA A 306 -14.19 -0.42 -7.56
C ALA A 306 -14.61 -0.34 -9.04
N ASN A 307 -15.06 0.83 -9.49
CA ASN A 307 -15.43 1.05 -10.89
C ASN A 307 -14.17 1.12 -11.76
N LEU A 308 -13.12 1.78 -11.29
CA LEU A 308 -11.82 1.79 -11.98
C LEU A 308 -11.27 0.36 -12.19
N VAL A 309 -11.34 -0.50 -11.16
CA VAL A 309 -10.95 -1.92 -11.27
C VAL A 309 -11.80 -2.65 -12.30
N LYS A 310 -13.12 -2.41 -12.33
CA LYS A 310 -14.02 -3.03 -13.30
C LYS A 310 -13.69 -2.61 -14.74
N ASP A 311 -13.51 -1.32 -14.97
CA ASP A 311 -13.18 -0.77 -16.29
C ASP A 311 -11.80 -1.22 -16.75
N PHE A 312 -10.83 -1.27 -15.84
CA PHE A 312 -9.50 -1.79 -16.12
C PHE A 312 -9.54 -3.28 -16.46
N LYS A 313 -10.23 -4.13 -15.69
CA LYS A 313 -10.38 -5.55 -16.03
C LYS A 313 -10.98 -5.74 -17.43
N LYS A 314 -12.05 -5.00 -17.73
CA LYS A 314 -12.71 -5.03 -19.04
C LYS A 314 -11.76 -4.60 -20.16
N ALA A 315 -10.99 -3.53 -19.95
CA ALA A 315 -10.07 -3.01 -20.96
C ALA A 315 -8.83 -3.88 -21.16
N LEU A 316 -8.31 -4.50 -20.09
CA LEU A 316 -7.15 -5.40 -20.15
C LEU A 316 -7.49 -6.70 -20.86
N ASN A 317 -8.72 -7.21 -20.67
CA ASN A 317 -9.24 -8.44 -21.28
C ASN A 317 -8.35 -9.68 -21.01
N ASN A 318 -7.95 -9.85 -19.75
CA ASN A 318 -7.17 -11.00 -19.30
C ASN A 318 -7.65 -11.44 -17.91
N GLU A 319 -8.46 -12.50 -17.86
CA GLU A 319 -9.10 -12.99 -16.63
C GLU A 319 -8.11 -13.59 -15.62
N SER A 320 -6.91 -13.98 -16.07
CA SER A 320 -5.88 -14.53 -15.19
C SER A 320 -5.23 -13.48 -14.28
N VAL A 321 -5.35 -12.19 -14.61
CA VAL A 321 -4.72 -11.09 -13.86
C VAL A 321 -5.63 -10.59 -12.73
N LYS A 322 -5.15 -10.70 -11.49
CA LYS A 322 -5.88 -10.18 -10.31
C LYS A 322 -5.66 -8.68 -10.14
N ILE A 323 -6.69 -7.88 -10.41
CA ILE A 323 -6.68 -6.42 -10.20
C ILE A 323 -7.41 -6.06 -8.90
N LYS A 324 -6.77 -5.30 -8.03
CA LYS A 324 -7.32 -4.79 -6.76
C LYS A 324 -7.01 -3.31 -6.60
N SER A 325 -7.89 -2.57 -5.92
CA SER A 325 -7.61 -1.22 -5.42
C SER A 325 -7.50 -1.21 -3.90
N ARG A 326 -6.70 -0.29 -3.35
CA ARG A 326 -6.64 0.00 -1.92
C ARG A 326 -6.25 1.46 -1.70
N ASN A 327 -6.78 2.07 -0.65
CA ASN A 327 -6.21 3.30 -0.12
C ASN A 327 -4.98 2.98 0.72
N HIS A 328 -3.92 3.76 0.54
CA HIS A 328 -2.77 3.75 1.43
C HIS A 328 -3.15 4.49 2.70
N ILE A 329 -3.73 3.75 3.64
CA ILE A 329 -3.99 4.19 5.00
C ILE A 329 -2.89 3.56 5.85
N ASP A 330 -2.20 4.37 6.64
CA ASP A 330 -1.14 3.93 7.56
C ASP A 330 -1.58 2.66 8.28
N SER A 331 -0.85 1.57 8.02
CA SER A 331 -1.24 0.21 8.36
C SER A 331 -1.07 -0.14 9.84
N GLU A 332 -1.12 0.85 10.74
CA GLU A 332 -1.07 0.62 12.18
C GLU A 332 -2.45 0.63 12.86
N HIS A 333 -3.54 1.00 12.19
CA HIS A 333 -4.86 1.04 12.83
C HIS A 333 -5.90 0.27 12.01
N GLN A 334 -5.92 -1.06 12.17
CA GLN A 334 -7.12 -1.86 11.92
C GLN A 334 -7.90 -2.01 13.24
N GLU A 335 -8.83 -1.11 13.51
CA GLU A 335 -9.99 -1.45 14.35
C GLU A 335 -11.14 -1.86 13.43
N LYS A 336 -11.58 -3.11 13.59
CA LYS A 336 -12.78 -3.67 12.96
C LYS A 336 -13.99 -2.83 13.38
N THR A 337 -14.58 -2.09 12.46
CA THR A 337 -15.97 -1.62 12.63
C THR A 337 -16.89 -2.60 11.90
N VAL A 338 -17.60 -3.39 12.68
CA VAL A 338 -18.73 -4.20 12.24
C VAL A 338 -19.82 -3.26 11.74
N LEU A 339 -20.20 -3.37 10.48
CA LEU A 339 -21.40 -2.75 9.93
C LEU A 339 -22.59 -3.60 10.35
N ASN A 340 -23.42 -3.10 11.27
CA ASN A 340 -24.82 -3.51 11.33
C ASN A 340 -25.61 -2.54 10.45
N GLU A 341 -25.97 -3.01 9.26
CA GLU A 341 -27.12 -2.52 8.52
C GLU A 341 -28.37 -3.06 9.21
N GLU A 342 -29.16 -2.18 9.84
CA GLU A 342 -30.59 -2.42 10.00
C GLU A 342 -31.34 -1.31 9.28
N SER A 343 -31.79 -1.67 8.09
CA SER A 343 -32.90 -1.07 7.38
C SER A 343 -34.18 -1.31 8.16
N SER A 344 -34.93 -0.27 8.45
CA SER A 344 -36.40 -0.29 8.47
C SER A 344 -36.93 1.14 8.35
N GLN A 345 -37.48 1.45 7.17
CA GLN A 345 -38.47 2.50 7.01
C GLN A 345 -39.78 2.03 7.65
N ASP A 346 -40.44 2.89 8.42
CA ASP A 346 -41.89 2.95 8.35
C ASP A 346 -42.42 4.36 8.67
N ASN A 347 -43.40 4.78 7.88
CA ASN A 347 -44.01 6.11 7.88
C ASN A 347 -45.05 6.26 9.00
N LYS A 348 -45.19 7.48 9.55
CA LYS A 348 -46.47 8.12 9.89
C LYS A 348 -46.26 9.60 10.28
N ASP A 349 -46.90 10.50 9.53
CA ASP A 349 -47.08 11.93 9.83
C ASP A 349 -48.09 12.14 10.99
N PRO A 350 -48.48 13.39 11.36
CA PRO A 350 -47.74 14.35 12.17
C PRO A 350 -48.54 14.73 13.44
N VAL A 351 -47.89 15.08 14.56
CA VAL A 351 -48.57 15.75 15.68
C VAL A 351 -47.75 16.92 16.18
N ASP A 352 -48.41 18.07 16.11
CA ASP A 352 -47.99 19.39 16.56
C ASP A 352 -48.22 19.52 18.08
N THR A 353 -47.18 19.84 18.86
CA THR A 353 -47.32 20.49 20.17
C THR A 353 -46.02 21.22 20.56
N LYS A 354 -46.10 22.56 20.55
CA LYS A 354 -45.34 23.63 21.27
C LYS A 354 -43.90 23.39 21.78
N PRO A 355 -43.04 24.44 21.74
CA PRO A 355 -41.59 24.31 21.86
C PRO A 355 -41.15 24.03 23.29
N GLN A 356 -40.70 22.81 23.56
CA GLN A 356 -39.83 22.54 24.69
C GLN A 356 -38.41 22.99 24.33
N GLN A 357 -37.91 23.98 25.06
CA GLN A 357 -36.49 24.26 25.20
C GLN A 357 -35.78 22.98 25.65
N GLN A 358 -35.19 22.26 24.71
CA GLN A 358 -34.20 21.24 25.02
C GLN A 358 -32.89 21.95 25.36
N PRO A 359 -32.28 21.71 26.54
CA PRO A 359 -30.92 22.15 26.80
C PRO A 359 -30.02 21.34 25.88
N SER A 360 -29.62 21.90 24.75
CA SER A 360 -28.65 21.23 23.88
C SER A 360 -27.32 21.24 24.62
N THR A 361 -26.91 20.09 25.16
CA THR A 361 -25.54 19.89 25.65
C THR A 361 -24.61 20.08 24.46
N SER A 362 -24.11 21.30 24.30
CA SER A 362 -23.22 21.62 23.21
C SER A 362 -21.98 20.74 23.31
N LYS A 363 -21.62 20.06 22.22
CA LYS A 363 -20.36 19.31 22.11
C LYS A 363 -19.10 20.19 22.35
N TYR A 364 -19.25 21.51 22.30
CA TYR A 364 -18.15 22.48 22.37
C TYR A 364 -18.50 23.63 23.32
N ASP A 365 -17.54 24.04 24.14
CA ASP A 365 -17.71 25.03 25.19
C ASP A 365 -17.61 26.48 24.65
N SER A 366 -16.99 26.66 23.49
CA SER A 366 -16.84 27.97 22.83
C SER A 366 -16.77 27.86 21.31
N ARG A 367 -17.06 28.98 20.63
CA ARG A 367 -17.02 29.12 19.16
C ARG A 367 -16.19 30.31 18.76
N LEU A 368 -15.32 30.12 17.78
CA LEU A 368 -14.63 31.20 17.09
C LEU A 368 -15.03 31.18 15.61
N ILE A 369 -15.47 32.32 15.09
CA ILE A 369 -15.80 32.52 13.68
C ILE A 369 -14.85 33.60 13.16
N ILE A 370 -14.03 33.26 12.17
CA ILE A 370 -13.09 34.17 11.52
C ILE A 370 -13.62 34.38 10.10
N GLN A 371 -13.99 35.61 9.77
CA GLN A 371 -14.37 35.99 8.42
C GLN A 371 -13.21 36.72 7.76
N MET A 372 -12.76 36.20 6.62
CA MET A 372 -11.61 36.71 5.88
C MET A 372 -12.02 37.51 4.64
N SER A 373 -13.12 37.11 3.98
CA SER A 373 -13.70 37.89 2.89
C SER A 373 -14.70 38.92 3.41
N ASN A 374 -14.75 40.10 2.79
CA ASN A 374 -15.64 41.19 3.18
C ASN A 374 -16.81 41.44 2.20
N ASP A 375 -17.01 40.57 1.22
CA ASP A 375 -18.13 40.67 0.28
C ASP A 375 -19.51 40.29 0.91
N GLU A 376 -20.59 40.59 0.17
CA GLU A 376 -21.96 40.36 0.61
C GLU A 376 -22.27 38.88 0.91
N THR A 377 -21.73 37.94 0.13
CA THR A 377 -21.92 36.51 0.33
C THR A 377 -21.25 36.04 1.63
N ALA A 378 -20.04 36.51 1.91
CA ALA A 378 -19.31 36.21 3.14
C ALA A 378 -19.99 36.80 4.38
N ASN A 379 -20.43 38.06 4.29
CA ASN A 379 -21.19 38.72 5.34
C ASN A 379 -22.50 37.98 5.65
N SER A 380 -23.28 37.63 4.62
CA SER A 380 -24.53 36.88 4.77
C SER A 380 -24.29 35.52 5.43
N MET A 381 -23.26 34.79 4.98
CA MET A 381 -22.89 33.49 5.56
C MET A 381 -22.48 33.63 7.03
N GLN A 382 -21.62 34.59 7.37
CA GLN A 382 -21.17 34.81 8.74
C GLN A 382 -22.34 35.12 9.66
N GLN A 383 -23.26 36.00 9.25
CA GLN A 383 -24.45 36.34 10.03
C GLN A 383 -25.33 35.12 10.29
N LYS A 384 -25.60 34.30 9.25
CA LYS A 384 -26.39 33.07 9.38
C LYS A 384 -25.73 32.06 10.34
N ILE A 385 -24.42 31.86 10.22
CA ILE A 385 -23.67 30.94 11.11
C ILE A 385 -23.67 31.45 12.54
N THR A 386 -23.46 32.76 12.75
CA THR A 386 -23.39 33.41 14.06
C THR A 386 -24.74 33.34 14.77
N LYS A 387 -25.83 33.67 14.08
CA LYS A 387 -27.19 33.50 14.60
C LYS A 387 -27.42 32.09 15.14
N ARG A 388 -27.09 31.07 14.35
CA ARG A 388 -27.19 29.66 14.78
C ARG A 388 -26.30 29.34 15.99
N GLN A 389 -25.12 29.94 16.11
CA GLN A 389 -24.25 29.71 17.27
C GLN A 389 -24.82 30.37 18.53
N ASN A 390 -25.33 31.60 18.44
CA ASN A 390 -25.95 32.30 19.57
C ASN A 390 -27.24 31.63 20.05
N GLU A 391 -27.96 30.93 19.16
CA GLU A 391 -29.13 30.10 19.55
C GLU A 391 -28.74 28.83 20.34
N ARG A 392 -27.46 28.43 20.32
CA ARG A 392 -26.98 27.13 20.87
C ARG A 392 -25.96 27.28 21.98
N HIS A 393 -25.39 28.46 22.14
CA HIS A 393 -24.29 28.77 23.04
C HIS A 393 -24.56 30.13 23.67
N ASP A 394 -24.00 30.35 24.86
CA ASP A 394 -23.93 31.69 25.44
C ASP A 394 -23.26 32.65 24.41
N PRO A 395 -23.89 33.77 24.04
CA PRO A 395 -23.32 34.75 23.11
C PRO A 395 -21.93 35.25 23.52
N GLU A 396 -21.60 35.27 24.82
CA GLU A 396 -20.26 35.64 25.31
C GLU A 396 -19.19 34.58 24.97
N LYS A 397 -19.61 33.33 24.72
CA LYS A 397 -18.78 32.20 24.29
C LYS A 397 -18.71 32.03 22.77
N VAL A 398 -19.31 32.95 22.03
CA VAL A 398 -19.24 33.02 20.56
C VAL A 398 -18.49 34.29 20.17
N VAL A 399 -17.30 34.11 19.61
CA VAL A 399 -16.44 35.22 19.16
C VAL A 399 -16.46 35.27 17.64
N VAL A 400 -16.68 36.47 17.09
CA VAL A 400 -16.64 36.75 15.64
C VAL A 400 -15.57 37.78 15.38
N VAL A 401 -14.62 37.43 14.52
CA VAL A 401 -13.51 38.29 14.09
C VAL A 401 -13.57 38.44 12.58
N LYS A 402 -13.43 39.67 12.09
CA LYS A 402 -13.25 39.99 10.68
C LYS A 402 -11.81 40.40 10.42
N VAL A 403 -11.26 39.98 9.29
CA VAL A 403 -9.99 40.50 8.78
C VAL A 403 -10.33 41.64 7.82
N ASN A 404 -9.90 42.86 8.14
CA ASN A 404 -10.17 44.03 7.32
C ASN A 404 -9.18 44.14 6.14
N GLU A 405 -9.36 45.16 5.29
CA GLU A 405 -8.54 45.37 4.10
C GLU A 405 -7.05 45.61 4.41
N ASN A 406 -6.73 46.10 5.62
CA ASN A 406 -5.36 46.29 6.09
C ASN A 406 -4.75 45.04 6.75
N ASN A 407 -5.45 43.89 6.70
CA ASN A 407 -5.12 42.66 7.42
C ASN A 407 -5.16 42.79 8.95
N GLU A 408 -5.86 43.78 9.49
CA GLU A 408 -6.08 43.94 10.92
C GLU A 408 -7.35 43.18 11.36
N LEU A 409 -7.43 42.89 12.67
CA LEU A 409 -8.48 42.05 13.25
C LEU A 409 -9.55 42.92 13.91
N ASP A 410 -10.73 42.93 13.31
CA ASP A 410 -11.91 43.63 13.82
C ASP A 410 -12.82 42.65 14.58
N PHE A 411 -12.97 42.87 15.89
CA PHE A 411 -13.83 42.04 16.74
C PHE A 411 -15.29 42.50 16.64
N VAL A 412 -16.10 41.74 15.90
CA VAL A 412 -17.52 42.05 15.65
C VAL A 412 -18.42 41.56 16.78
N GLN A 413 -18.04 40.48 17.45
CA GLN A 413 -18.75 39.95 18.61
C GLN A 413 -17.77 39.28 19.57
N GLY A 414 -17.92 39.56 20.87
CA GLY A 414 -17.15 38.90 21.93
C GLY A 414 -15.66 39.27 21.94
N ASN A 415 -14.91 38.58 22.81
CA ASN A 415 -13.47 38.75 22.96
C ASN A 415 -12.81 37.37 23.04
N THR A 416 -11.62 37.20 22.45
CA THR A 416 -10.89 35.92 22.46
C THR A 416 -10.57 35.42 23.86
N LYS A 417 -10.46 36.31 24.86
CA LYS A 417 -10.30 35.95 26.28
C LYS A 417 -11.47 35.13 26.84
N ASN A 418 -12.64 35.20 26.23
CA ASN A 418 -13.82 34.45 26.67
C ASN A 418 -13.86 33.01 26.15
N LEU A 419 -12.99 32.66 25.19
CA LEU A 419 -12.88 31.33 24.62
C LEU A 419 -12.24 30.38 25.64
N THR A 420 -12.95 29.31 26.02
CA THR A 420 -12.50 28.34 27.03
C THR A 420 -12.92 26.93 26.64
N GLY A 421 -12.27 25.90 27.20
CA GLY A 421 -12.70 24.50 27.03
C GLY A 421 -12.59 24.01 25.58
N LYS A 422 -13.46 23.08 25.17
CA LYS A 422 -13.48 22.51 23.80
C LYS A 422 -13.94 23.56 22.79
N LEU A 423 -13.01 24.09 22.04
CA LEU A 423 -13.23 25.12 21.04
C LEU A 423 -13.47 24.52 19.64
N LYS A 424 -14.46 25.07 18.92
CA LYS A 424 -14.56 24.93 17.46
C LYS A 424 -14.33 26.27 16.78
N THR A 425 -13.45 26.27 15.79
CA THR A 425 -13.18 27.42 14.94
C THR A 425 -13.76 27.20 13.54
N GLN A 426 -14.34 28.25 12.95
CA GLN A 426 -14.80 28.29 11.57
C GLN A 426 -14.16 29.47 10.86
N VAL A 427 -13.46 29.23 9.75
CA VAL A 427 -12.84 30.27 8.92
C VAL A 427 -13.66 30.41 7.65
N ILE A 428 -14.15 31.60 7.33
CA ILE A 428 -15.02 31.89 6.19
C ILE A 428 -14.25 32.75 5.19
N GLY A 429 -14.22 32.34 3.94
CA GLY A 429 -13.62 33.10 2.84
C GLY A 429 -13.75 32.34 1.54
N HIS A 430 -13.50 33.01 0.42
CA HIS A 430 -13.43 32.41 -0.90
C HIS A 430 -12.24 31.49 -1.03
N GLY A 431 -12.49 30.36 -1.67
CA GLY A 431 -11.44 29.44 -2.07
C GLY A 431 -10.95 29.79 -3.45
N ALA A 432 -9.64 29.95 -3.59
CA ALA A 432 -8.98 30.16 -4.88
C ALA A 432 -7.83 29.17 -5.06
N ARG A 433 -7.29 29.15 -6.28
CA ARG A 433 -6.10 28.38 -6.62
C ARG A 433 -5.05 29.34 -7.16
N THR A 434 -3.92 29.42 -6.46
CA THR A 434 -2.76 30.21 -6.90
C THR A 434 -1.56 29.28 -6.95
N ASN A 435 -0.87 29.21 -8.08
CA ASN A 435 0.32 28.36 -8.25
C ASN A 435 0.12 26.89 -7.82
N ASN A 436 -1.05 26.31 -8.12
CA ASN A 436 -1.42 24.95 -7.71
C ASN A 436 -1.49 24.71 -6.20
N VAL A 437 -1.68 25.77 -5.39
CA VAL A 437 -1.96 25.68 -3.96
C VAL A 437 -3.38 26.17 -3.71
N ASN A 438 -4.14 25.46 -2.87
CA ASN A 438 -5.45 25.93 -2.42
C ASN A 438 -5.26 27.03 -1.39
N THR A 439 -5.84 28.19 -1.68
CA THR A 439 -5.79 29.35 -0.80
C THR A 439 -7.18 29.73 -0.33
N LEU A 440 -7.29 30.25 0.88
CA LEU A 440 -8.49 30.92 1.39
C LEU A 440 -8.17 32.41 1.46
N GLU A 441 -8.85 33.23 0.66
CA GLU A 441 -8.52 34.65 0.49
C GLU A 441 -7.02 34.89 0.18
N GLY A 442 -6.47 34.09 -0.76
CA GLY A 442 -5.05 34.17 -1.14
C GLY A 442 -4.05 33.63 -0.11
N ARG A 443 -4.50 33.18 1.06
CA ARG A 443 -3.64 32.64 2.11
C ARG A 443 -3.55 31.12 2.09
N GLN A 444 -2.35 30.61 2.30
CA GLN A 444 -2.09 29.17 2.42
C GLN A 444 -2.47 28.62 3.80
N GLY A 445 -2.54 27.30 3.92
CA GLY A 445 -2.92 26.64 5.17
C GLY A 445 -2.05 27.05 6.37
N PHE A 446 -0.75 27.28 6.17
CA PHE A 446 0.13 27.69 7.26
C PHE A 446 -0.17 29.09 7.81
N GLU A 447 -0.50 30.04 6.93
CA GLU A 447 -0.86 31.41 7.34
C GLU A 447 -2.16 31.42 8.14
N ILE A 448 -3.12 30.59 7.73
CA ILE A 448 -4.38 30.40 8.46
C ILE A 448 -4.13 29.74 9.82
N ALA A 449 -3.24 28.77 9.89
CA ALA A 449 -2.88 28.14 11.15
C ALA A 449 -2.23 29.13 12.14
N GLU A 450 -1.30 29.96 11.66
CA GLU A 450 -0.67 31.00 12.48
C GLU A 450 -1.68 32.04 12.98
N LEU A 451 -2.57 32.53 12.11
CA LEU A 451 -3.66 33.42 12.52
C LEU A 451 -4.52 32.79 13.63
N ILE A 452 -4.90 31.52 13.49
CA ILE A 452 -5.69 30.82 14.52
C ILE A 452 -4.91 30.71 15.83
N LYS A 453 -3.61 30.40 15.81
CA LYS A 453 -2.77 30.35 17.02
C LYS A 453 -2.73 31.68 17.76
N THR A 454 -2.78 32.81 17.06
CA THR A 454 -2.84 34.14 17.70
C THR A 454 -4.19 34.45 18.35
N LEU A 455 -5.28 33.83 17.87
CA LEU A 455 -6.64 34.09 18.33
C LEU A 455 -7.12 33.11 19.42
N VAL A 456 -6.53 31.92 19.49
CA VAL A 456 -6.92 30.90 20.46
C VAL A 456 -6.11 31.08 21.75
N PRO A 457 -6.76 31.41 22.89
CA PRO A 457 -6.06 31.54 24.17
C PRO A 457 -5.59 30.16 24.68
N LYS A 458 -4.60 30.16 25.58
CA LYS A 458 -4.00 28.91 26.11
C LYS A 458 -5.00 28.03 26.86
N GLU A 459 -6.02 28.64 27.45
CA GLU A 459 -7.09 28.01 28.23
C GLU A 459 -8.15 27.32 27.35
N ALA A 460 -8.10 27.53 26.03
CA ALA A 460 -9.00 26.91 25.06
C ALA A 460 -8.31 25.74 24.33
N MET A 461 -8.98 24.60 24.28
CA MET A 461 -8.56 23.43 23.52
C MET A 461 -9.22 23.44 22.15
N LEU A 462 -8.48 23.82 21.10
CA LEU A 462 -8.96 23.71 19.73
C LEU A 462 -9.16 22.24 19.34
N THR A 463 -10.43 21.82 19.24
CA THR A 463 -10.80 20.41 18.95
C THR A 463 -11.36 20.21 17.56
N LYS A 464 -11.93 21.27 16.96
CA LYS A 464 -12.42 21.23 15.59
C LYS A 464 -12.19 22.54 14.85
N LEU A 465 -11.61 22.45 13.67
CA LEU A 465 -11.49 23.55 12.73
C LEU A 465 -12.32 23.25 11.47
N SER A 466 -13.09 24.21 10.99
CA SER A 466 -13.79 24.11 9.71
C SER A 466 -13.34 25.26 8.81
N LEU A 467 -12.65 24.92 7.73
CA LEU A 467 -12.32 25.83 6.64
C LEU A 467 -13.56 25.91 5.75
N VAL A 468 -14.28 27.01 5.79
CA VAL A 468 -15.55 27.24 5.07
C VAL A 468 -15.24 28.05 3.81
N SER A 469 -14.57 27.41 2.87
CA SER A 469 -14.30 27.95 1.54
C SER A 469 -14.52 26.88 0.47
N CYS A 470 -14.77 27.29 -0.78
CA CYS A 470 -14.82 26.35 -1.90
C CYS A 470 -13.50 25.61 -2.03
N ASN A 471 -13.54 24.30 -2.25
CA ASN A 471 -12.35 23.46 -2.43
C ASN A 471 -11.34 23.51 -1.25
N SER A 472 -11.74 23.98 -0.07
CA SER A 472 -10.93 23.84 1.17
C SER A 472 -10.75 22.39 1.58
N GLY A 473 -11.64 21.50 1.17
CA GLY A 473 -11.65 20.08 1.49
C GLY A 473 -10.88 19.25 0.49
N ASP A 474 -10.74 17.97 0.79
CA ASP A 474 -9.99 17.05 -0.05
C ASP A 474 -10.65 16.87 -1.43
N CYS A 475 -10.11 17.49 -2.49
CA CYS A 475 -9.65 16.79 -3.71
C CYS A 475 -9.55 17.72 -4.92
N MET A 476 -8.33 17.92 -5.40
CA MET A 476 -7.92 17.95 -6.82
C MET A 476 -6.47 17.42 -6.88
N ALA A 477 -6.11 16.67 -7.93
CA ALA A 477 -4.79 16.08 -8.09
C ALA A 477 -3.66 17.14 -8.10
N GLY A 478 -2.57 16.88 -7.37
CA GLY A 478 -1.32 17.66 -7.44
C GLY A 478 -1.31 19.00 -6.67
N ILE A 479 -2.17 19.19 -5.66
CA ILE A 479 -2.28 20.43 -4.88
C ILE A 479 -2.13 20.09 -3.40
N THR A 480 -1.31 20.84 -2.66
CA THR A 480 -1.34 20.83 -1.19
C THR A 480 -2.75 21.19 -0.73
N ASN A 481 -3.40 20.24 -0.04
CA ASN A 481 -4.74 20.43 0.48
C ASN A 481 -4.65 21.19 1.80
N MET A 482 -5.33 22.33 1.84
CA MET A 482 -5.34 23.24 2.97
C MET A 482 -5.71 22.56 4.31
N VAL A 483 -6.51 21.49 4.27
CA VAL A 483 -6.81 20.65 5.45
C VAL A 483 -5.57 19.95 6.01
N THR A 484 -4.69 19.39 5.17
CA THR A 484 -3.47 18.70 5.64
C THR A 484 -2.44 19.71 6.11
N ASP A 485 -2.22 20.79 5.35
CA ASP A 485 -1.28 21.85 5.72
C ASP A 485 -1.60 22.41 7.11
N VAL A 486 -2.89 22.63 7.39
CA VAL A 486 -3.33 23.08 8.70
C VAL A 486 -3.18 21.97 9.75
N LYS A 487 -3.53 20.71 9.44
CA LYS A 487 -3.38 19.59 10.38
C LYS A 487 -1.94 19.38 10.82
N GLU A 488 -0.95 19.54 9.94
CA GLU A 488 0.47 19.37 10.27
C GLU A 488 0.96 20.39 11.32
N LEU A 489 0.31 21.56 11.39
CA LEU A 489 0.70 22.68 12.26
C LEU A 489 -0.03 22.69 13.61
N PHE A 490 -0.94 21.75 13.82
CA PHE A 490 -1.68 21.56 15.06
C PHE A 490 -1.52 20.13 15.60
N ASN A 491 -1.84 19.92 16.87
CA ASN A 491 -1.72 18.60 17.50
C ASN A 491 -2.64 17.55 16.84
N LYS A 492 -2.23 16.27 16.87
CA LYS A 492 -2.91 15.13 16.22
C LYS A 492 -4.39 14.95 16.59
N SER A 493 -4.85 15.53 17.69
CA SER A 493 -6.24 15.47 18.15
C SER A 493 -7.19 16.49 17.47
N LEU A 494 -6.67 17.42 16.67
CA LEU A 494 -7.49 18.42 15.98
C LEU A 494 -8.23 17.82 14.78
N ILE A 495 -9.57 17.90 14.80
CA ILE A 495 -10.39 17.57 13.64
C ILE A 495 -10.46 18.78 12.69
N VAL A 496 -9.74 18.75 11.57
CA VAL A 496 -9.87 19.77 10.51
C VAL A 496 -10.82 19.28 9.42
N LYS A 497 -11.80 20.11 9.07
CA LYS A 497 -12.79 19.87 8.01
C LYS A 497 -12.66 20.95 6.93
N GLY A 498 -12.62 20.55 5.67
CA GLY A 498 -12.85 21.42 4.51
C GLY A 498 -14.03 20.93 3.66
N TYR A 499 -14.29 21.60 2.53
CA TYR A 499 -15.38 21.30 1.60
C TYR A 499 -14.90 21.16 0.15
N GLN A 500 -15.44 20.17 -0.57
CA GLN A 500 -14.98 19.76 -1.92
C GLN A 500 -15.57 20.57 -3.09
N GLY A 501 -16.20 21.71 -2.80
CA GLY A 501 -16.91 22.50 -3.81
C GLY A 501 -17.59 23.70 -3.17
N THR A 502 -18.41 24.41 -3.94
CA THR A 502 -18.99 25.68 -3.52
C THR A 502 -19.86 25.49 -2.28
N VAL A 503 -19.64 26.33 -1.27
CA VAL A 503 -20.37 26.29 0.00
C VAL A 503 -21.09 27.58 0.30
N ASN A 504 -22.26 27.43 0.91
CA ASN A 504 -23.01 28.52 1.53
C ASN A 504 -23.57 28.09 2.91
N ALA A 505 -24.09 29.02 3.71
CA ALA A 505 -24.93 28.71 4.86
C ALA A 505 -26.41 28.83 4.47
N ASN A 506 -27.20 27.80 4.81
CA ASN A 506 -28.66 27.90 4.70
C ASN A 506 -29.23 28.84 5.78
N ASP A 507 -30.53 29.10 5.74
CA ASP A 507 -31.17 30.07 6.64
C ASP A 507 -31.14 29.66 8.11
N ASN A 508 -30.91 28.37 8.38
CA ASN A 508 -30.67 27.84 9.72
C ASN A 508 -29.20 27.93 10.15
N GLY A 509 -28.34 28.61 9.39
CA GLY A 509 -26.90 28.78 9.68
C GLY A 509 -26.05 27.51 9.54
N LYS A 510 -26.57 26.46 8.90
CA LYS A 510 -25.81 25.23 8.63
C LYS A 510 -25.05 25.41 7.31
N VAL A 511 -23.74 25.19 7.34
CA VAL A 511 -22.91 25.15 6.13
C VAL A 511 -23.31 23.95 5.28
N ILE A 512 -23.65 24.20 4.02
CA ILE A 512 -24.07 23.24 3.01
C ILE A 512 -23.26 23.43 1.73
N MET A 513 -23.15 22.36 0.94
CA MET A 513 -22.71 22.45 -0.44
C MET A 513 -23.83 23.05 -1.29
N VAL A 514 -23.50 23.93 -2.23
CA VAL A 514 -24.45 24.52 -3.18
C VAL A 514 -24.06 24.17 -4.60
N ALA A 515 -25.05 24.11 -5.50
CA ALA A 515 -24.81 23.82 -6.91
C ALA A 515 -23.98 24.93 -7.58
N ASN A 516 -23.23 24.58 -8.64
CA ASN A 516 -22.44 25.52 -9.40
C ASN A 516 -23.30 26.68 -9.93
N GLY A 517 -22.79 27.92 -9.83
CA GLY A 517 -23.51 29.14 -10.23
C GLY A 517 -24.47 29.73 -9.20
N LYS A 518 -24.68 29.06 -8.05
CA LYS A 518 -25.36 29.67 -6.89
C LYS A 518 -24.36 30.48 -6.06
N PRO A 519 -24.79 31.56 -5.37
CA PRO A 519 -23.92 32.33 -4.47
C PRO A 519 -23.26 31.42 -3.43
N GLY A 520 -21.94 31.53 -3.27
CA GLY A 520 -21.16 30.79 -2.30
C GLY A 520 -19.68 31.15 -2.36
N MET A 521 -18.87 30.47 -1.57
CA MET A 521 -17.44 30.82 -1.35
C MET A 521 -16.49 30.36 -2.47
N ALA A 522 -16.90 30.48 -3.74
CA ALA A 522 -16.09 30.18 -4.93
C ALA A 522 -15.05 31.30 -5.18
N PRO A 523 -14.06 31.16 -6.09
CA PRO A 523 -13.11 32.23 -6.37
C PRO A 523 -13.85 33.55 -6.66
N SER A 524 -13.33 34.67 -6.14
CA SER A 524 -13.90 35.97 -6.44
C SER A 524 -13.85 36.23 -7.95
N ASP A 525 -14.77 37.03 -8.50
CA ASP A 525 -14.78 37.37 -9.93
C ASP A 525 -13.45 38.00 -10.39
N ILE A 526 -12.73 38.65 -9.46
CA ILE A 526 -11.40 39.23 -9.69
C ILE A 526 -10.32 38.14 -9.84
N ASP A 527 -10.35 37.10 -9.00
CA ASP A 527 -9.39 35.99 -9.08
C ASP A 527 -9.63 35.11 -10.31
N SER A 528 -10.90 34.96 -10.71
CA SER A 528 -11.29 34.30 -11.96
C SER A 528 -10.74 35.02 -13.20
N LEU A 529 -10.70 36.35 -13.16
CA LEU A 529 -10.11 37.16 -14.24
C LEU A 529 -8.58 37.09 -14.25
N LYS A 530 -7.91 37.07 -13.09
CA LYS A 530 -6.44 36.88 -13.00
C LYS A 530 -6.02 35.51 -13.52
N GLN A 531 -6.73 34.45 -13.16
CA GLN A 531 -6.43 33.10 -13.64
C GLN A 531 -6.53 32.99 -15.17
N LYS A 532 -7.49 33.69 -15.79
CA LYS A 532 -7.60 33.77 -17.25
C LYS A 532 -6.44 34.54 -17.90
N ALA A 533 -5.89 35.54 -17.21
CA ALA A 533 -4.72 36.26 -17.69
C ALA A 533 -3.47 35.35 -17.68
N ASP A 534 -3.24 34.62 -16.59
CA ASP A 534 -2.12 33.67 -16.46
C ASP A 534 -2.19 32.53 -17.50
N GLU A 535 -3.39 32.03 -17.79
CA GLU A 535 -3.60 31.02 -18.84
C GLU A 535 -3.30 31.56 -20.25
N LEU A 536 -3.51 32.86 -20.48
CA LEU A 536 -3.22 33.51 -21.76
C LEU A 536 -1.71 33.70 -21.94
N ASP A 537 -0.99 34.08 -20.89
CA ASP A 537 0.47 34.22 -20.90
C ASP A 537 1.18 32.89 -21.19
N GLN A 538 0.73 31.78 -20.59
CA GLN A 538 1.28 30.45 -20.89
C GLN A 538 1.03 30.00 -22.34
N GLN A 539 -0.07 30.43 -22.95
CA GLN A 539 -0.34 30.14 -24.36
C GLN A 539 0.57 30.96 -25.28
N LEU A 540 0.87 32.20 -24.90
CA LEU A 540 1.78 33.09 -25.64
C LEU A 540 3.22 32.57 -25.62
N GLU A 541 3.68 32.07 -24.48
CA GLU A 541 5.02 31.47 -24.32
C GLU A 541 5.18 30.23 -25.23
N LYS A 542 4.20 29.31 -25.21
CA LYS A 542 4.17 28.14 -26.11
C LYS A 542 4.12 28.49 -27.59
N LEU A 543 3.50 29.60 -27.95
CA LEU A 543 3.44 30.05 -29.33
C LEU A 543 4.80 30.61 -29.77
N THR A 544 5.49 31.30 -28.87
CA THR A 544 6.82 31.86 -29.08
C THR A 544 7.85 30.74 -29.30
N ASP A 545 7.86 29.73 -28.43
CA ASP A 545 8.73 28.55 -28.57
C ASP A 545 8.55 27.85 -29.93
N LYS A 546 7.30 27.69 -30.38
CA LYS A 546 6.99 27.10 -31.69
C LYS A 546 7.47 27.96 -32.85
N MET A 547 7.40 29.28 -32.74
CA MET A 547 7.94 30.16 -33.77
C MET A 547 9.46 30.04 -33.86
N GLU A 548 10.16 29.96 -32.73
CA GLU A 548 11.61 29.77 -32.70
C GLU A 548 12.03 28.42 -33.31
N GLU A 549 11.29 27.34 -33.03
CA GLU A 549 11.51 26.03 -33.68
C GLU A 549 11.35 26.12 -35.20
N ILE A 550 10.31 26.81 -35.69
CA ILE A 550 10.05 26.96 -37.14
C ILE A 550 11.16 27.79 -37.80
N ILE A 551 11.58 28.90 -37.18
CA ILE A 551 12.67 29.76 -37.68
C ILE A 551 13.97 28.96 -37.74
N THR A 552 14.27 28.17 -36.70
CA THR A 552 15.46 27.32 -36.64
C THR A 552 15.44 26.25 -37.73
N ALA A 553 14.29 25.59 -37.94
CA ALA A 553 14.13 24.59 -38.98
C ALA A 553 14.26 25.17 -40.41
N GLN A 554 13.75 26.38 -40.65
CA GLN A 554 13.93 27.07 -41.93
C GLN A 554 15.38 27.52 -42.15
N SER A 555 16.08 27.93 -41.09
CA SER A 555 17.48 28.35 -41.16
C SER A 555 18.44 27.19 -41.44
N GLN A 556 18.05 25.95 -41.15
CA GLN A 556 18.83 24.73 -41.45
C GLN A 556 18.52 24.15 -42.84
N ALA A 557 17.46 24.62 -43.49
CA ALA A 557 17.03 24.17 -44.82
C ALA A 557 17.50 25.08 -45.98
N LEU A 558 18.12 26.21 -45.64
CA LEU A 558 18.84 27.13 -46.53
C LEU A 558 20.35 26.88 -46.39
#